data_AF-A0A7S1KB71-F1
#
_entry.id   AF-A0A7S1KB71-F1
#
_cell.length_a   1.000
_cell.length_b   1.000
_cell.length_c   1.000
_cell.angle_alpha   90.00
_cell.angle_beta   90.00
_cell.angle_gamma   90.00
#
_symmetry.space_group_name_H-M   'P 1'
#
loop_
_entity.id
_entity.type
_entity.pdbx_description
1 polymer ?
#
loop_
_entity_poly.entity_id
_entity_poly.type
_entity_poly.pdbx_seq_one_letter_code
_entity_poly.pdbx_strand_id
1 'polypeptide(L)'
;RGFFVSCSGPSGRSGSHRETGVDFWKLLRMFRGSVFRSSLLRPLGTSLALQSQHQLTPQAARSFVSVSRPSFSLLTTTARSAVTQEAKTTLARHTQKRTSAAMAEAAEGGHHLDLGSYNNAIKWIHWTMAAGIGICFVSVQAAYLSEGSTKEVIMNIHNSVGILMGGTVLARLLVRGFTTAPPHVPGNMLETYGAIAGHWALYAFMLFMPLTGIGMYYLGGADVPFFNLKFPGLANPDKERMTWAKECFKKHKLVGEAFQYLVGIHMGAAGYHLLKGHNVMRRVNPLVAAV
;
A
#
# COMPACT_ATOMS: atom_id res chain seq x y z
N ARG A 1 32.84 29.10 10.38
CA ARG A 1 33.82 28.10 10.89
C ARG A 1 33.76 26.92 9.93
N GLY A 2 34.85 26.60 9.24
CA GLY A 2 34.85 25.58 8.18
C GLY A 2 35.02 24.16 8.73
N PHE A 3 34.49 23.19 8.00
CA PHE A 3 34.79 21.77 8.17
C PHE A 3 35.34 21.27 6.83
N PHE A 4 36.66 21.21 6.74
CA PHE A 4 37.40 20.48 5.70
C PHE A 4 38.57 19.83 6.45
N VAL A 5 38.45 18.54 6.72
CA VAL A 5 39.48 17.77 7.43
C VAL A 5 40.32 17.07 6.38
N SER A 6 41.59 17.47 6.29
CA SER A 6 42.61 16.76 5.52
C SER A 6 43.09 15.56 6.33
N CYS A 7 43.22 14.40 5.70
CA CYS A 7 43.67 13.17 6.34
C CYS A 7 45.05 12.74 5.83
N SER A 8 46.04 12.83 6.71
CA SER A 8 47.33 12.14 6.61
C SER A 8 47.44 11.18 7.81
N GLY A 9 47.73 9.90 7.57
CA GLY A 9 48.13 8.95 8.63
C GLY A 9 49.66 8.86 8.76
N PRO A 10 50.23 7.81 9.40
CA PRO A 10 49.58 6.76 10.20
C PRO A 10 50.31 6.45 11.54
N SER A 11 49.64 5.73 12.45
CA SER A 11 50.20 4.69 13.36
C SER A 11 49.10 4.27 14.35
N GLY A 12 49.11 3.03 14.85
CA GLY A 12 47.94 2.43 15.52
C GLY A 12 48.22 1.81 16.88
N ARG A 13 47.15 1.33 17.53
CA ARG A 13 47.17 0.24 18.52
C ARG A 13 45.79 -0.42 18.70
N SER A 14 45.81 -1.63 19.24
CA SER A 14 44.69 -2.55 19.44
C SER A 14 43.67 -2.11 20.51
N GLY A 15 42.39 -2.49 20.35
CA GLY A 15 41.41 -2.41 21.44
C GLY A 15 40.00 -2.92 21.10
N SER A 16 39.69 -4.15 21.56
CA SER A 16 38.37 -4.79 21.76
C SER A 16 37.21 -4.58 20.75
N HIS A 17 36.73 -5.70 20.19
CA HIS A 17 35.37 -5.82 19.69
C HIS A 17 34.35 -5.47 20.79
N ARG A 18 33.37 -4.64 20.46
CA ARG A 18 32.10 -4.54 21.21
C ARG A 18 30.97 -4.42 20.20
N GLU A 19 30.17 -5.47 20.09
CA GLU A 19 29.04 -5.52 19.17
C GLU A 19 27.98 -4.48 19.55
N THR A 20 27.66 -3.57 18.63
CA THR A 20 26.56 -2.61 18.76
C THR A 20 25.46 -2.96 17.77
N GLY A 21 24.88 -4.14 17.95
CA GLY A 21 23.67 -4.56 17.22
C GLY A 21 22.52 -3.59 17.49
N VAL A 22 22.10 -2.86 16.45
CA VAL A 22 20.93 -1.98 16.53
C VAL A 22 19.67 -2.85 16.61
N ASP A 23 18.98 -2.83 17.76
CA ASP A 23 17.76 -3.61 17.97
C ASP A 23 16.62 -3.15 17.04
N PHE A 24 16.45 -3.90 15.95
CA PHE A 24 15.40 -3.75 14.95
C PHE A 24 13.98 -3.68 15.56
N TRP A 25 13.73 -4.40 16.66
CA TRP A 25 12.44 -4.40 17.35
C TRP A 25 12.18 -3.15 18.20
N LYS A 26 13.22 -2.36 18.48
CA LYS A 26 13.09 -1.07 19.19
C LYS A 26 12.64 0.04 18.23
N LEU A 27 13.16 0.04 17.00
CA LEU A 27 12.70 0.90 15.89
C LEU A 27 11.24 0.62 15.50
N LEU A 28 10.86 -0.65 15.36
CA LEU A 28 9.49 -1.02 14.98
C LEU A 28 8.44 -0.61 16.03
N ARG A 29 8.81 -0.59 17.32
CA ARG A 29 7.90 -0.22 18.43
C ARG A 29 7.56 1.27 18.47
N MET A 30 8.43 2.16 17.99
CA MET A 30 8.14 3.61 17.95
C MET A 30 7.01 3.96 16.98
N PHE A 31 6.85 3.24 15.86
CA PHE A 31 5.77 3.49 14.90
C PHE A 31 4.37 3.13 15.41
N ARG A 32 4.26 2.30 16.45
CA ARG A 32 2.97 1.78 16.95
C ARG A 32 2.27 2.73 17.96
N GLY A 33 2.90 3.83 18.35
CA GLY A 33 2.45 4.70 19.45
C GLY A 33 1.71 5.98 19.09
N SER A 34 1.53 6.32 17.80
CA SER A 34 1.04 7.66 17.37
C SER A 34 -0.21 7.64 16.49
N VAL A 35 -1.06 6.62 16.62
CA VAL A 35 -2.38 6.59 15.96
C VAL A 35 -3.43 6.13 16.97
N PHE A 36 -4.57 6.82 16.97
CA PHE A 36 -5.81 6.50 17.69
C PHE A 36 -5.84 6.73 19.22
N ARG A 37 -6.20 7.96 19.61
CA ARG A 37 -6.91 8.23 20.88
C ARG A 37 -8.06 9.22 20.67
N SER A 38 -9.09 8.78 19.96
CA SER A 38 -10.37 9.48 19.80
C SER A 38 -11.45 8.79 20.64
N SER A 39 -11.57 9.22 21.91
CA SER A 39 -12.67 8.81 22.78
C SER A 39 -13.93 9.60 22.43
N LEU A 40 -14.81 9.02 21.61
CA LEU A 40 -16.18 9.50 21.41
C LEU A 40 -17.04 8.34 20.88
N LEU A 41 -17.98 7.88 21.71
CA LEU A 41 -19.37 7.52 21.39
C LEU A 41 -19.97 6.74 22.58
N ARG A 42 -20.97 7.33 23.23
CA ARG A 42 -21.87 6.61 24.16
C ARG A 42 -23.00 5.97 23.34
N PRO A 43 -23.44 4.74 23.65
CA PRO A 43 -24.76 4.29 23.25
C PRO A 43 -25.80 4.75 24.27
N LEU A 44 -26.81 5.52 23.83
CA LEU A 44 -28.11 5.57 24.48
C LEU A 44 -29.02 4.59 23.72
N GLY A 45 -29.60 3.64 24.43
CA GLY A 45 -30.56 2.70 23.83
C GLY A 45 -31.99 3.21 23.96
N THR A 46 -32.88 2.65 23.15
CA THR A 46 -34.28 2.40 23.54
C THR A 46 -34.83 1.24 22.71
N SER A 47 -35.94 0.68 23.16
CA SER A 47 -36.43 -0.66 22.80
C SER A 47 -37.80 -0.61 22.12
N LEU A 48 -38.26 -1.81 21.75
CA LEU A 48 -39.65 -2.26 21.61
C LEU A 48 -40.36 -2.22 20.24
N ALA A 49 -41.02 -3.37 19.99
CA ALA A 49 -42.33 -3.55 19.36
C ALA A 49 -42.45 -3.43 17.82
N LEU A 50 -43.34 -4.18 17.14
CA LEU A 50 -44.10 -5.43 17.41
C LEU A 50 -44.73 -5.89 16.07
N GLN A 51 -45.33 -7.09 16.03
CA GLN A 51 -46.22 -7.59 14.96
C GLN A 51 -45.58 -7.77 13.55
N SER A 52 -46.07 -8.66 12.68
CA SER A 52 -47.24 -9.54 12.75
C SER A 52 -46.96 -10.88 12.06
N GLN A 53 -47.49 -11.98 12.61
CA GLN A 53 -47.70 -13.22 11.85
C GLN A 53 -49.14 -13.27 11.35
N HIS A 54 -49.33 -13.52 10.06
CA HIS A 54 -50.64 -13.83 9.50
C HIS A 54 -50.93 -15.33 9.66
N GLN A 55 -51.88 -15.66 10.53
CA GLN A 55 -52.60 -16.93 10.56
C GLN A 55 -54.00 -16.71 9.97
N LEU A 56 -54.45 -17.59 9.08
CA LEU A 56 -55.83 -17.62 8.57
C LEU A 56 -56.38 -19.06 8.68
N THR A 57 -57.27 -19.24 9.65
CA THR A 57 -58.34 -20.25 9.68
C THR A 57 -59.62 -19.59 9.08
N PRO A 58 -60.79 -20.25 8.83
CA PRO A 58 -61.33 -21.53 9.34
C PRO A 58 -61.82 -22.45 8.16
N GLN A 59 -62.85 -23.34 8.17
CA GLN A 59 -63.91 -23.67 9.15
C GLN A 59 -64.52 -25.09 8.97
N ALA A 60 -64.57 -25.83 10.09
CA ALA A 60 -65.61 -26.74 10.60
C ALA A 60 -66.54 -27.65 9.72
N ALA A 61 -66.68 -28.88 10.25
CA ALA A 61 -67.89 -29.73 10.33
C ALA A 61 -68.43 -30.50 9.10
N ARG A 62 -68.46 -31.85 9.21
CA ARG A 62 -69.69 -32.62 9.57
C ARG A 62 -69.47 -34.13 9.84
N SER A 63 -69.93 -34.54 11.02
CA SER A 63 -70.56 -35.82 11.46
C SER A 63 -70.66 -37.08 10.55
N PHE A 64 -70.36 -38.25 11.17
CA PHE A 64 -70.87 -39.63 10.91
C PHE A 64 -70.48 -40.26 9.53
N VAL A 65 -70.26 -41.57 9.34
CA VAL A 65 -70.79 -42.81 9.99
C VAL A 65 -69.67 -43.87 10.13
N SER A 66 -69.78 -44.79 11.11
CA SER A 66 -68.93 -46.00 11.19
C SER A 66 -69.43 -47.11 10.25
N VAL A 67 -68.58 -47.59 9.33
CA VAL A 67 -68.84 -48.78 8.51
C VAL A 67 -67.63 -49.72 8.54
N SER A 68 -67.92 -51.02 8.63
CA SER A 68 -66.98 -52.13 8.80
C SER A 68 -66.00 -52.32 7.66
N ARG A 69 -64.85 -52.93 8.00
CA ARG A 69 -63.77 -53.45 7.11
C ARG A 69 -64.30 -54.22 5.88
N PRO A 70 -63.50 -54.28 4.80
CA PRO A 70 -62.60 -55.44 4.70
C PRO A 70 -61.13 -55.09 4.39
N SER A 71 -60.24 -56.02 4.71
CA SER A 71 -58.79 -55.95 4.45
C SER A 71 -58.49 -55.99 2.96
N PHE A 72 -57.72 -55.05 2.41
CA PHE A 72 -57.22 -55.14 1.03
C PHE A 72 -55.83 -54.50 0.82
N SER A 73 -54.92 -55.29 0.24
CA SER A 73 -53.67 -54.95 -0.45
C SER A 73 -52.68 -53.95 0.18
N LEU A 74 -51.69 -54.49 0.90
CA LEU A 74 -50.49 -53.79 1.40
C LEU A 74 -49.38 -53.64 0.32
N LEU A 75 -49.71 -53.27 -0.93
CA LEU A 75 -48.72 -53.28 -2.04
C LEU A 75 -48.64 -52.03 -2.94
N THR A 76 -49.52 -51.03 -2.82
CA THR A 76 -49.54 -49.88 -3.75
C THR A 76 -49.13 -48.53 -3.14
N THR A 77 -49.03 -48.41 -1.82
CA THR A 77 -48.69 -47.14 -1.15
C THR A 77 -47.21 -46.75 -1.30
N THR A 78 -46.30 -47.72 -1.32
CA THR A 78 -44.84 -47.51 -1.37
C THR A 78 -44.34 -46.92 -2.69
N ALA A 79 -44.94 -47.30 -3.82
CA ALA A 79 -44.53 -46.79 -5.14
C ALA A 79 -44.82 -45.29 -5.29
N ARG A 80 -46.00 -44.83 -4.82
CA ARG A 80 -46.40 -43.42 -4.94
C ARG A 80 -45.62 -42.50 -3.99
N SER A 81 -45.21 -42.99 -2.82
CA SER A 81 -44.32 -42.25 -1.92
C SER A 81 -42.88 -42.16 -2.45
N ALA A 82 -42.38 -43.22 -3.12
CA ALA A 82 -41.03 -43.21 -3.71
C ALA A 82 -40.92 -42.18 -4.84
N VAL A 83 -41.82 -42.22 -5.83
CA VAL A 83 -41.83 -41.27 -6.97
C VAL A 83 -42.00 -39.82 -6.50
N THR A 84 -42.82 -39.57 -5.46
CA THR A 84 -42.97 -38.21 -4.92
C THR A 84 -41.80 -37.74 -4.06
N GLN A 85 -41.02 -38.64 -3.44
CA GLN A 85 -39.73 -38.27 -2.83
C GLN A 85 -38.65 -38.01 -3.87
N GLU A 86 -38.58 -38.81 -4.94
CA GLU A 86 -37.61 -38.61 -6.02
C GLU A 86 -37.83 -37.28 -6.76
N ALA A 87 -39.09 -36.91 -7.03
CA ALA A 87 -39.44 -35.60 -7.57
C ALA A 87 -39.05 -34.45 -6.61
N LYS A 88 -39.33 -34.57 -5.31
CA LYS A 88 -38.99 -33.55 -4.30
C LYS A 88 -37.47 -33.39 -4.13
N THR A 89 -36.71 -34.48 -4.09
CA THR A 89 -35.24 -34.43 -3.98
C THR A 89 -34.57 -33.94 -5.25
N THR A 90 -35.17 -34.15 -6.42
CA THR A 90 -34.70 -33.60 -7.71
C THR A 90 -34.97 -32.10 -7.78
N LEU A 91 -36.18 -31.65 -7.39
CA LEU A 91 -36.50 -30.22 -7.29
C LEU A 91 -35.60 -29.51 -6.27
N ALA A 92 -35.41 -30.09 -5.08
CA ALA A 92 -34.51 -29.52 -4.06
C ALA A 92 -33.06 -29.38 -4.57
N ARG A 93 -32.52 -30.41 -5.25
CA ARG A 93 -31.20 -30.34 -5.90
C ARG A 93 -31.15 -29.27 -7.00
N HIS A 94 -32.21 -29.12 -7.80
CA HIS A 94 -32.24 -28.12 -8.86
C HIS A 94 -32.35 -26.69 -8.33
N THR A 95 -33.14 -26.48 -7.27
CA THR A 95 -33.22 -25.19 -6.56
C THR A 95 -31.90 -24.87 -5.88
N GLN A 96 -31.27 -25.82 -5.18
CA GLN A 96 -29.95 -25.65 -4.56
C GLN A 96 -28.86 -25.35 -5.59
N LYS A 97 -28.86 -26.03 -6.75
CA LYS A 97 -27.92 -25.76 -7.85
C LYS A 97 -28.14 -24.37 -8.45
N ARG A 98 -29.40 -23.91 -8.54
CA ARG A 98 -29.73 -22.55 -8.99
C ARG A 98 -29.37 -21.48 -7.97
N THR A 99 -29.60 -21.69 -6.68
CA THR A 99 -29.18 -20.73 -5.65
C THR A 99 -27.66 -20.72 -5.51
N SER A 100 -26.96 -21.85 -5.59
CA SER A 100 -25.49 -21.86 -5.61
C SER A 100 -24.92 -21.19 -6.85
N ALA A 101 -25.55 -21.37 -8.03
CA ALA A 101 -25.16 -20.67 -9.24
C ALA A 101 -25.41 -19.16 -9.13
N ALA A 102 -26.59 -18.73 -8.65
CA ALA A 102 -26.91 -17.32 -8.44
C ALA A 102 -26.07 -16.66 -7.34
N MET A 103 -25.63 -17.41 -6.31
CA MET A 103 -24.70 -16.91 -5.29
C MET A 103 -23.26 -16.88 -5.79
N ALA A 104 -22.85 -17.79 -6.68
CA ALA A 104 -21.57 -17.69 -7.39
C ALA A 104 -21.57 -16.51 -8.37
N GLU A 105 -22.65 -16.34 -9.13
CA GLU A 105 -22.87 -15.20 -10.04
C GLU A 105 -23.00 -13.87 -9.27
N ALA A 106 -23.51 -13.85 -8.03
CA ALA A 106 -23.48 -12.68 -7.16
C ALA A 106 -22.10 -12.44 -6.51
N ALA A 107 -21.28 -13.47 -6.36
CA ALA A 107 -19.90 -13.37 -5.87
C ALA A 107 -18.92 -12.92 -6.97
N GLU A 108 -19.14 -13.35 -8.22
CA GLU A 108 -18.40 -12.88 -9.41
C GLU A 108 -18.96 -11.55 -9.95
N GLY A 109 -20.28 -11.38 -9.90
CA GLY A 109 -21.04 -10.18 -10.29
C GLY A 109 -21.05 -9.08 -9.23
N GLY A 110 -20.25 -9.21 -8.17
CA GLY A 110 -19.74 -8.05 -7.47
C GLY A 110 -19.00 -7.20 -8.49
N HIS A 111 -19.61 -6.10 -8.92
CA HIS A 111 -19.10 -5.21 -9.98
C HIS A 111 -17.88 -4.40 -9.47
N HIS A 112 -16.81 -5.13 -9.16
CA HIS A 112 -15.46 -4.64 -9.07
C HIS A 112 -15.15 -4.02 -10.42
N LEU A 113 -15.23 -2.69 -10.50
CA LEU A 113 -14.76 -1.94 -11.65
C LEU A 113 -13.34 -2.41 -11.95
N ASP A 114 -13.16 -3.15 -13.03
CA ASP A 114 -11.85 -3.65 -13.41
C ASP A 114 -11.08 -2.50 -14.04
N LEU A 115 -10.55 -1.67 -13.16
CA LEU A 115 -9.87 -0.42 -13.50
C LEU A 115 -8.50 -0.67 -14.13
N GLY A 116 -8.17 -1.90 -14.53
CA GLY A 116 -6.91 -2.30 -15.14
C GLY A 116 -5.72 -2.26 -14.18
N SER A 117 -4.77 -3.18 -14.41
CA SER A 117 -3.50 -3.24 -13.70
C SER A 117 -2.42 -2.43 -14.42
N TYR A 118 -1.43 -1.92 -13.68
CA TYR A 118 -0.22 -1.37 -14.31
C TYR A 118 0.66 -2.49 -14.90
N ASN A 119 1.52 -2.15 -15.87
CA ASN A 119 2.56 -3.07 -16.33
C ASN A 119 3.43 -3.54 -15.14
N ASN A 120 3.76 -4.84 -15.10
CA ASN A 120 4.52 -5.44 -14.00
C ASN A 120 5.87 -4.75 -13.73
N ALA A 121 6.53 -4.20 -14.76
CA ALA A 121 7.75 -3.39 -14.58
C ALA A 121 7.48 -2.11 -13.75
N ILE A 122 6.38 -1.39 -14.02
CA ILE A 122 5.98 -0.21 -13.23
C ILE A 122 5.68 -0.58 -11.78
N LYS A 123 5.04 -1.74 -11.56
CA LYS A 123 4.74 -2.25 -10.21
C LYS A 123 6.02 -2.52 -9.43
N TRP A 124 6.97 -3.29 -9.98
CA TRP A 124 8.26 -3.55 -9.34
C TRP A 124 9.04 -2.26 -9.07
N ILE A 125 9.19 -1.40 -10.09
CA ILE A 125 9.88 -0.10 -9.92
C ILE A 125 9.20 0.76 -8.85
N HIS A 126 7.85 0.76 -8.74
CA HIS A 126 7.13 1.49 -7.69
C HIS A 126 7.54 1.04 -6.29
N TRP A 127 7.56 -0.27 -6.02
CA TRP A 127 7.89 -0.79 -4.69
C TRP A 127 9.39 -0.71 -4.38
N THR A 128 10.27 -0.88 -5.37
CA THR A 128 11.71 -0.58 -5.22
C THR A 128 11.93 0.89 -4.85
N MET A 129 11.22 1.81 -5.50
CA MET A 129 11.28 3.23 -5.17
C MET A 129 10.71 3.53 -3.77
N ALA A 130 9.57 2.94 -3.41
CA ALA A 130 8.98 3.13 -2.08
C ALA A 130 9.93 2.66 -0.96
N ALA A 131 10.58 1.50 -1.14
CA ALA A 131 11.57 0.98 -0.22
C ALA A 131 12.83 1.87 -0.15
N GLY A 132 13.39 2.27 -1.29
CA GLY A 132 14.58 3.12 -1.34
C GLY A 132 14.36 4.51 -0.76
N ILE A 133 13.22 5.15 -1.06
CA ILE A 133 12.83 6.45 -0.47
C ILE A 133 12.62 6.30 1.06
N GLY A 134 11.99 5.20 1.50
CA GLY A 134 11.88 4.89 2.93
C GLY A 134 13.23 4.75 3.62
N ILE A 135 14.20 4.08 2.99
CA ILE A 135 15.59 3.99 3.48
C ILE A 135 16.24 5.38 3.54
N CYS A 136 16.04 6.25 2.55
CA CYS A 136 16.54 7.63 2.58
C CYS A 136 15.97 8.42 3.77
N PHE A 137 14.67 8.30 4.06
CA PHE A 137 14.06 8.97 5.22
C PHE A 137 14.60 8.42 6.55
N VAL A 138 14.63 7.09 6.72
CA VAL A 138 15.11 6.45 7.96
C VAL A 138 16.60 6.75 8.20
N SER A 139 17.43 6.70 7.17
CA SER A 139 18.87 7.00 7.27
C SER A 139 19.14 8.44 7.70
N VAL A 140 18.40 9.44 7.17
CA VAL A 140 18.56 10.83 7.60
C VAL A 140 18.21 11.00 9.08
N GLN A 141 17.13 10.38 9.56
CA GLN A 141 16.74 10.45 10.97
C GLN A 141 17.72 9.69 11.88
N ALA A 142 18.21 8.53 11.44
CA ALA A 142 19.25 7.78 12.16
C ALA A 142 20.58 8.56 12.23
N ALA A 143 20.95 9.31 11.18
CA ALA A 143 22.14 10.15 11.14
C ALA A 143 22.06 11.41 12.03
N TYR A 144 20.85 11.87 12.39
CA TYR A 144 20.67 12.88 13.44
C TYR A 144 20.85 12.32 14.85
N LEU A 145 20.57 11.02 15.05
CA LEU A 145 20.73 10.32 16.33
C LEU A 145 22.09 9.62 16.49
N SER A 146 22.98 9.74 15.51
CA SER A 146 24.29 9.07 15.46
C SER A 146 25.44 10.07 15.36
N GLU A 147 26.60 9.68 15.89
CA GLU A 147 27.83 10.47 15.88
C GLU A 147 29.00 9.64 15.31
N GLY A 148 30.12 10.31 15.01
CA GLY A 148 31.35 9.68 14.50
C GLY A 148 31.15 8.83 13.23
N SER A 149 31.90 7.74 13.14
CA SER A 149 31.92 6.83 11.99
C SER A 149 30.55 6.20 11.68
N THR A 150 29.72 5.94 12.69
CA THR A 150 28.35 5.43 12.50
C THR A 150 27.52 6.38 11.63
N LYS A 151 27.64 7.69 11.87
CA LYS A 151 26.96 8.71 11.07
C LYS A 151 27.45 8.73 9.63
N GLU A 152 28.75 8.59 9.41
CA GLU A 152 29.36 8.56 8.07
C GLU A 152 28.85 7.35 7.26
N VAL A 153 28.79 6.16 7.86
CA VAL A 153 28.23 4.96 7.22
C VAL A 153 26.75 5.15 6.85
N ILE A 154 25.94 5.70 7.77
CA ILE A 154 24.51 5.95 7.52
C ILE A 154 24.32 6.99 6.40
N MET A 155 25.10 8.07 6.38
CA MET A 155 25.04 9.08 5.32
C MET A 155 25.56 8.57 3.98
N ASN A 156 26.56 7.69 3.97
CA ASN A 156 26.99 7.00 2.75
C ASN A 156 25.85 6.15 2.18
N ILE A 157 25.11 5.40 3.01
CA ILE A 157 23.90 4.67 2.58
C ILE A 157 22.85 5.64 2.02
N HIS A 158 22.55 6.74 2.73
CA HIS A 158 21.59 7.76 2.29
C HIS A 158 21.92 8.29 0.89
N ASN A 159 23.17 8.72 0.68
CA ASN A 159 23.64 9.27 -0.59
C ASN A 159 23.57 8.23 -1.71
N SER A 160 24.03 7.01 -1.45
CA SER A 160 24.07 5.91 -2.43
C SER A 160 22.68 5.51 -2.90
N VAL A 161 21.75 5.33 -1.95
CA VAL A 161 20.35 5.00 -2.24
C VAL A 161 19.66 6.21 -2.91
N GLY A 162 19.94 7.44 -2.49
CA GLY A 162 19.42 8.64 -3.13
C GLY A 162 19.80 8.76 -4.61
N ILE A 163 21.07 8.53 -4.95
CA ILE A 163 21.56 8.49 -6.34
C ILE A 163 20.89 7.35 -7.12
N LEU A 164 20.80 6.15 -6.53
CA LEU A 164 20.10 5.02 -7.14
C LEU A 164 18.62 5.34 -7.41
N MET A 165 17.94 6.06 -6.51
CA MET A 165 16.56 6.51 -6.71
C MET A 165 16.43 7.47 -7.89
N GLY A 166 17.44 8.34 -8.13
CA GLY A 166 17.56 9.14 -9.35
C GLY A 166 17.57 8.30 -10.63
N GLY A 167 18.30 7.18 -10.64
CA GLY A 167 18.26 6.22 -11.75
C GLY A 167 16.88 5.56 -11.90
N THR A 168 16.26 5.12 -10.80
CA THR A 168 14.96 4.43 -10.86
C THR A 168 13.80 5.33 -11.26
N VAL A 169 13.81 6.64 -10.93
CA VAL A 169 12.76 7.57 -11.40
C VAL A 169 12.87 7.81 -12.91
N LEU A 170 14.09 7.86 -13.47
CA LEU A 170 14.28 7.93 -14.92
C LEU A 170 13.78 6.65 -15.61
N ALA A 171 14.14 5.47 -15.08
CA ALA A 171 13.61 4.19 -15.57
C ALA A 171 12.07 4.13 -15.49
N ARG A 172 11.47 4.64 -14.40
CA ARG A 172 10.02 4.74 -14.23
C ARG A 172 9.37 5.61 -15.31
N LEU A 173 9.95 6.78 -15.59
CA LEU A 173 9.44 7.71 -16.59
C LEU A 173 9.52 7.12 -18.01
N LEU A 174 10.64 6.46 -18.34
CA LEU A 174 10.79 5.74 -19.61
C LEU A 174 9.72 4.65 -19.77
N VAL A 175 9.61 3.72 -18.82
CA VAL A 175 8.61 2.63 -18.89
C VAL A 175 7.18 3.20 -18.92
N ARG A 176 6.89 4.28 -18.18
CA ARG A 176 5.59 4.95 -18.21
C ARG A 176 5.30 5.66 -19.52
N GLY A 177 6.32 6.11 -20.26
CA GLY A 177 6.16 6.66 -21.61
C GLY A 177 5.84 5.58 -22.67
N PHE A 178 6.35 4.37 -22.49
CA PHE A 178 6.16 3.24 -23.42
C PHE A 178 5.03 2.27 -23.04
N THR A 179 4.29 2.51 -21.94
CA THR A 179 3.22 1.60 -21.50
C THR A 179 1.92 2.34 -21.18
N THR A 180 0.80 1.75 -21.60
CA THR A 180 -0.54 2.30 -21.38
C THR A 180 -0.84 2.39 -19.89
N ALA A 181 -1.27 3.58 -19.45
CA ALA A 181 -1.77 3.77 -18.10
C ALA A 181 -3.23 3.27 -18.00
N PRO A 182 -3.56 2.42 -17.02
CA PRO A 182 -4.93 1.99 -16.80
C PRO A 182 -5.81 3.15 -16.29
N PRO A 183 -7.14 3.14 -16.51
CA PRO A 183 -8.02 4.31 -16.37
C PRO A 183 -8.03 4.95 -14.96
N HIS A 184 -8.47 6.21 -14.87
CA HIS A 184 -8.64 6.86 -13.58
C HIS A 184 -9.70 6.14 -12.74
N VAL A 185 -9.48 6.07 -11.43
CA VAL A 185 -10.47 5.54 -10.50
C VAL A 185 -11.64 6.51 -10.45
N PRO A 186 -12.91 6.08 -10.56
CA PRO A 186 -14.04 6.99 -10.44
C PRO A 186 -14.02 7.67 -9.08
N GLY A 187 -14.21 8.97 -9.10
CA GLY A 187 -14.10 9.85 -7.95
C GLY A 187 -14.62 11.24 -8.34
N ASN A 188 -14.70 12.14 -7.36
CA ASN A 188 -15.06 13.52 -7.65
C ASN A 188 -13.90 14.25 -8.39
N MET A 189 -14.17 15.48 -8.85
CA MET A 189 -13.15 16.26 -9.58
C MET A 189 -11.92 16.55 -8.71
N LEU A 190 -12.08 16.74 -7.39
CA LEU A 190 -10.96 16.99 -6.47
C LEU A 190 -10.06 15.76 -6.30
N GLU A 191 -10.63 14.55 -6.23
CA GLU A 191 -9.88 13.29 -6.20
C GLU A 191 -9.08 13.09 -7.49
N THR A 192 -9.69 13.39 -8.65
CA THR A 192 -9.02 13.28 -9.96
C THR A 192 -7.88 14.29 -10.11
N TYR A 193 -8.14 15.58 -9.90
CA TYR A 193 -7.11 16.63 -10.02
C TYR A 193 -6.04 16.50 -8.94
N GLY A 194 -6.42 16.15 -7.70
CA GLY A 194 -5.49 15.88 -6.61
C GLY A 194 -4.56 14.71 -6.90
N ALA A 195 -5.08 13.62 -7.50
CA ALA A 195 -4.25 12.51 -7.95
C ALA A 195 -3.27 12.94 -9.06
N ILE A 196 -3.73 13.71 -10.06
CA ILE A 196 -2.86 14.18 -11.15
C ILE A 196 -1.75 15.11 -10.61
N ALA A 197 -2.13 16.14 -9.85
CA ALA A 197 -1.19 17.09 -9.26
C ALA A 197 -0.21 16.41 -8.29
N GLY A 198 -0.69 15.49 -7.46
CA GLY A 198 0.13 14.70 -6.54
C GLY A 198 1.18 13.85 -7.25
N HIS A 199 0.84 13.18 -8.35
CA HIS A 199 1.82 12.42 -9.14
C HIS A 199 2.86 13.33 -9.79
N TRP A 200 2.47 14.48 -10.36
CA TRP A 200 3.42 15.43 -10.94
C TRP A 200 4.35 16.05 -9.90
N ALA A 201 3.82 16.41 -8.72
CA ALA A 201 4.62 16.89 -7.60
C ALA A 201 5.61 15.82 -7.13
N LEU A 202 5.17 14.56 -6.98
CA LEU A 202 6.05 13.44 -6.63
C LEU A 202 7.18 13.26 -7.66
N TYR A 203 6.90 13.31 -8.97
CA TYR A 203 7.95 13.23 -10.00
C TYR A 203 8.94 14.39 -9.92
N ALA A 204 8.45 15.62 -9.77
CA ALA A 204 9.30 16.80 -9.64
C ALA A 204 10.24 16.68 -8.42
N PHE A 205 9.72 16.26 -7.27
CA PHE A 205 10.49 16.09 -6.04
C PHE A 205 11.49 14.93 -6.15
N MET A 206 11.07 13.78 -6.71
CA MET A 206 11.93 12.61 -6.93
C MET A 206 13.09 12.87 -7.89
N LEU A 207 12.96 13.81 -8.83
CA LEU A 207 14.06 14.27 -9.69
C LEU A 207 14.91 15.32 -9.00
N PHE A 208 14.29 16.31 -8.33
CA PHE A 208 14.99 17.43 -7.73
C PHE A 208 15.89 17.02 -6.55
N MET A 209 15.47 16.03 -5.75
CA MET A 209 16.26 15.51 -4.62
C MET A 209 17.63 14.95 -5.05
N PRO A 210 17.75 13.93 -5.92
CA PRO A 210 19.05 13.41 -6.33
C PRO A 210 19.89 14.45 -7.09
N LEU A 211 19.28 15.32 -7.90
CA LEU A 211 20.00 16.39 -8.61
C LEU A 211 20.64 17.40 -7.64
N THR A 212 19.93 17.82 -6.59
CA THR A 212 20.48 18.72 -5.57
C THR A 212 21.49 18.01 -4.66
N GLY A 213 21.31 16.72 -4.37
CA GLY A 213 22.27 15.92 -3.62
C GLY A 213 23.61 15.78 -4.35
N ILE A 214 23.58 15.39 -5.63
CA ILE A 214 24.77 15.33 -6.49
C ILE A 214 25.40 16.73 -6.64
N GLY A 215 24.57 17.77 -6.88
CA GLY A 215 25.03 19.15 -7.02
C GLY A 215 25.79 19.68 -5.81
N MET A 216 25.36 19.32 -4.58
CA MET A 216 26.07 19.70 -3.35
C MET A 216 27.51 19.17 -3.31
N TYR A 217 27.72 17.89 -3.62
CA TYR A 217 29.05 17.28 -3.65
C TYR A 217 29.87 17.81 -4.83
N TYR A 218 29.33 17.67 -6.04
CA TYR A 218 30.03 17.99 -7.28
C TYR A 218 30.47 19.47 -7.35
N LEU A 219 29.58 20.42 -7.07
CA LEU A 219 29.90 21.86 -7.08
C LEU A 219 30.71 22.29 -5.85
N GLY A 220 30.69 21.50 -4.78
CA GLY A 220 31.50 21.71 -3.57
C GLY A 220 32.95 21.24 -3.71
N GLY A 221 33.30 20.60 -4.83
CA GLY A 221 34.62 19.99 -5.05
C GLY A 221 34.89 18.77 -4.15
N ALA A 222 33.85 18.15 -3.63
CA ALA A 222 33.92 16.92 -2.85
C ALA A 222 33.51 15.74 -3.72
N ASP A 223 34.14 14.58 -3.52
CA ASP A 223 33.75 13.35 -4.21
C ASP A 223 32.31 12.97 -3.89
N VAL A 224 31.57 12.53 -4.91
CA VAL A 224 30.20 12.01 -4.76
C VAL A 224 30.29 10.56 -4.26
N PRO A 225 29.81 10.24 -3.03
CA PRO A 225 29.89 8.90 -2.49
C PRO A 225 28.78 7.99 -3.03
N PHE A 226 29.15 6.77 -3.44
CA PHE A 226 28.23 5.76 -3.98
C PHE A 226 28.70 4.35 -3.62
N PHE A 227 28.05 3.73 -2.62
CA PHE A 227 28.36 2.41 -2.07
C PHE A 227 29.84 2.22 -1.74
N ASN A 228 30.43 3.18 -1.00
CA ASN A 228 31.86 3.29 -0.69
C ASN A 228 32.79 3.62 -1.87
N LEU A 229 32.30 3.59 -3.11
CA LEU A 229 33.00 4.19 -4.24
C LEU A 229 32.89 5.72 -4.17
N LYS A 230 33.85 6.40 -4.79
CA LYS A 230 33.91 7.86 -4.87
C LYS A 230 34.02 8.27 -6.32
N PHE A 231 33.06 9.06 -6.80
CA PHE A 231 33.16 9.70 -8.11
C PHE A 231 33.72 11.11 -7.96
N PRO A 232 34.70 11.51 -8.79
CA PRO A 232 35.38 12.80 -8.63
C PRO A 232 34.41 13.97 -8.74
N GLY A 233 34.48 14.88 -7.78
CA GLY A 233 33.81 16.18 -7.83
C GLY A 233 34.44 17.13 -8.85
N LEU A 234 33.92 18.35 -8.94
CA LEU A 234 34.54 19.40 -9.75
C LEU A 234 35.90 19.81 -9.14
N ALA A 235 36.98 19.64 -9.89
CA ALA A 235 38.31 20.09 -9.44
C ALA A 235 38.36 21.62 -9.32
N ASN A 236 38.93 22.12 -8.21
CA ASN A 236 39.14 23.55 -7.93
C ASN A 236 37.87 24.43 -8.15
N PRO A 237 36.77 24.19 -7.41
CA PRO A 237 35.56 24.98 -7.56
C PRO A 237 35.80 26.44 -7.17
N ASP A 238 35.34 27.37 -8.00
CA ASP A 238 35.35 28.79 -7.69
C ASP A 238 34.36 29.16 -6.57
N LYS A 239 34.40 30.44 -6.13
CA LYS A 239 33.53 30.95 -5.07
C LYS A 239 32.03 30.89 -5.42
N GLU A 240 31.68 30.93 -6.71
CA GLU A 240 30.29 30.84 -7.16
C GLU A 240 29.80 29.38 -7.06
N ARG A 241 30.59 28.42 -7.56
CA ARG A 241 30.34 26.98 -7.44
C ARG A 241 30.16 26.55 -5.99
N MET A 242 31.04 26.99 -5.10
CA MET A 242 30.93 26.75 -3.65
C MET A 242 29.71 27.43 -3.01
N THR A 243 29.18 28.49 -3.60
CA THR A 243 27.95 29.15 -3.15
C THR A 243 26.73 28.34 -3.61
N TRP A 244 26.70 27.93 -4.88
CA TRP A 244 25.69 27.02 -5.42
C TRP A 244 25.63 25.69 -4.67
N ALA A 245 26.76 25.10 -4.28
CA ALA A 245 26.81 23.88 -3.46
C ALA A 245 26.04 24.02 -2.13
N LYS A 246 26.17 25.18 -1.47
CA LYS A 246 25.43 25.49 -0.22
C LYS A 246 23.94 25.71 -0.48
N GLU A 247 23.59 26.35 -1.60
CA GLU A 247 22.18 26.49 -2.01
C GLU A 247 21.55 25.15 -2.38
N CYS A 248 22.29 24.25 -3.02
CA CYS A 248 21.88 22.87 -3.26
C CYS A 248 21.59 22.16 -1.93
N PHE A 249 22.47 22.25 -0.92
CA PHE A 249 22.21 21.68 0.41
C PHE A 249 20.93 22.24 1.08
N LYS A 250 20.78 23.57 1.10
CA LYS A 250 19.57 24.23 1.66
C LYS A 250 18.29 23.75 0.98
N LYS A 251 18.29 23.73 -0.36
CA LYS A 251 17.15 23.30 -1.17
C LYS A 251 16.88 21.81 -1.02
N HIS A 252 17.91 20.98 -0.95
CA HIS A 252 17.78 19.54 -0.71
C HIS A 252 17.14 19.25 0.66
N LYS A 253 17.58 19.96 1.72
CA LYS A 253 16.96 19.84 3.04
C LYS A 253 15.48 20.26 3.02
N LEU A 254 15.19 21.45 2.50
CA LEU A 254 13.83 22.01 2.45
C LEU A 254 12.87 21.13 1.62
N VAL A 255 13.29 20.73 0.43
CA VAL A 255 12.49 19.86 -0.44
C VAL A 255 12.38 18.45 0.15
N GLY A 256 13.41 17.94 0.83
CA GLY A 256 13.37 16.66 1.52
C GLY A 256 12.37 16.61 2.67
N GLU A 257 12.30 17.66 3.49
CA GLU A 257 11.29 17.82 4.53
C GLU A 257 9.88 17.87 3.91
N ALA A 258 9.67 18.70 2.88
CA ALA A 258 8.39 18.76 2.16
C ALA A 258 8.03 17.42 1.45
N PHE A 259 9.03 16.67 0.98
CA PHE A 259 8.83 15.38 0.31
C PHE A 259 8.29 14.31 1.27
N GLN A 260 8.73 14.31 2.53
CA GLN A 260 8.21 13.40 3.56
C GLN A 260 6.70 13.58 3.75
N TYR A 261 6.24 14.84 3.85
CA TYR A 261 4.81 15.14 3.93
C TYR A 261 4.05 14.75 2.66
N LEU A 262 4.59 15.02 1.47
CA LEU A 262 3.96 14.68 0.20
C LEU A 262 3.81 13.15 0.01
N VAL A 263 4.83 12.36 0.39
CA VAL A 263 4.74 10.89 0.41
C VAL A 263 3.70 10.42 1.44
N GLY A 264 3.64 11.04 2.62
CA GLY A 264 2.60 10.77 3.62
C GLY A 264 1.18 11.04 3.09
N ILE A 265 0.97 12.15 2.40
CA ILE A 265 -0.31 12.50 1.75
C ILE A 265 -0.66 11.48 0.65
N HIS A 266 0.31 11.06 -0.16
CA HIS A 266 0.12 10.04 -1.19
C HIS A 266 -0.32 8.69 -0.60
N MET A 267 0.35 8.24 0.46
CA MET A 267 -0.03 7.03 1.20
C MET A 267 -1.41 7.17 1.86
N GLY A 268 -1.71 8.33 2.43
CA GLY A 268 -3.02 8.65 3.00
C GLY A 268 -4.15 8.62 1.98
N ALA A 269 -3.93 9.14 0.77
CA ALA A 269 -4.89 9.09 -0.34
C ALA A 269 -5.12 7.65 -0.84
N ALA A 270 -4.07 6.83 -0.91
CA ALA A 270 -4.20 5.40 -1.22
C ALA A 270 -5.02 4.66 -0.15
N GLY A 271 -4.79 4.96 1.13
CA GLY A 271 -5.59 4.45 2.26
C GLY A 271 -7.05 4.91 2.23
N TYR A 272 -7.30 6.18 1.91
CA TYR A 272 -8.66 6.73 1.75
C TYR A 272 -9.45 6.00 0.65
N HIS A 273 -8.83 5.77 -0.51
CA HIS A 273 -9.45 5.00 -1.58
C HIS A 273 -9.67 3.53 -1.20
N LEU A 274 -8.74 2.91 -0.45
CA LEU A 274 -8.93 1.56 0.08
C LEU A 274 -10.14 1.49 1.04
N LEU A 275 -10.33 2.47 1.91
CA LEU A 275 -11.49 2.58 2.81
C LEU A 275 -12.81 2.82 2.07
N LYS A 276 -12.78 3.47 0.90
CA LYS A 276 -13.92 3.56 -0.04
C LYS A 276 -14.22 2.25 -0.78
N GLY A 277 -13.43 1.19 -0.59
CA GLY A 277 -13.54 -0.06 -1.36
C GLY A 277 -12.95 0.02 -2.77
N HIS A 278 -12.22 1.09 -3.11
CA HIS A 278 -11.55 1.20 -4.41
C HIS A 278 -10.24 0.40 -4.38
N ASN A 279 -10.07 -0.54 -5.31
CA ASN A 279 -8.94 -1.47 -5.37
C ASN A 279 -7.61 -0.85 -5.87
N VAL A 280 -7.26 0.37 -5.42
CA VAL A 280 -6.03 1.09 -5.86
C VAL A 280 -4.75 0.29 -5.62
N MET A 281 -4.64 -0.40 -4.48
CA MET A 281 -3.45 -1.19 -4.13
C MET A 281 -3.26 -2.41 -5.04
N ARG A 282 -4.34 -3.05 -5.50
CA ARG A 282 -4.28 -4.18 -6.45
C ARG A 282 -3.60 -3.79 -7.76
N ARG A 283 -3.84 -2.57 -8.23
CA ARG A 283 -3.32 -2.05 -9.52
C ARG A 283 -1.80 -1.87 -9.51
N VAL A 284 -1.21 -1.65 -8.34
CA VAL A 284 0.24 -1.48 -8.14
C VAL A 284 0.92 -2.71 -7.51
N ASN A 285 0.19 -3.78 -7.18
CA ASN A 285 0.76 -4.97 -6.54
C ASN A 285 1.40 -5.92 -7.57
N PRO A 286 2.74 -6.15 -7.55
CA PRO A 286 3.44 -7.01 -8.51
C PRO A 286 3.13 -8.49 -8.36
N LEU A 287 2.60 -8.92 -7.20
CA LEU A 287 2.26 -10.31 -6.91
C LEU A 287 0.86 -10.71 -7.40
N VAL A 288 0.03 -9.73 -7.77
CA VAL A 288 -1.27 -9.97 -8.39
C VAL A 288 -1.12 -9.76 -9.89
N ALA A 289 -1.42 -10.81 -10.65
CA ALA A 289 -1.46 -10.74 -12.11
C ALA A 289 -2.38 -9.59 -12.59
N ALA A 290 -2.05 -9.01 -13.74
CA ALA A 290 -3.07 -8.31 -14.50
C ALA A 290 -4.10 -9.38 -14.92
N VAL A 291 -5.33 -9.22 -14.43
CA VAL A 291 -6.51 -9.82 -15.04
C VAL A 291 -6.90 -8.92 -16.22
#